data_AF-W7IYI8-F1
#
_entry.id   AF-W7IYI8-F1
#
_cell.length_a   1.000
_cell.length_b   1.000
_cell.length_c   1.000
_cell.angle_alpha   90.00
_cell.angle_beta   90.00
_cell.angle_gamma   90.00
#
_symmetry.space_group_name_H-M   'P 1'
#
loop_
_entity.id
_entity.type
_entity.pdbx_description
1 polymer ?
#
loop_
_entity_poly.entity_id
_entity_poly.type
_entity_poly.pdbx_seq_one_letter_code
_entity_poly.pdbx_strand_id
1 'polypeptide(L)'
;MKVGGSAGVPVGATAVVLNLTVTNPTLGGYPTAHADGTARPPVSNVNFAPGQTVSNAVIAPVGADGKVSLFANATTDVVVDVTGYFTAATADAGR
;
A
#
# COMPACT_ATOMS: atom_id res chain seq x y z
N MET A 1 -4.14 -3.55 -6.65
CA MET A 1 -3.29 -2.88 -7.66
C MET A 1 -2.04 -3.72 -7.93
N LYS A 2 -1.59 -3.85 -9.18
CA LYS A 2 -0.35 -4.57 -9.53
C LYS A 2 0.86 -3.69 -9.30
N VAL A 3 1.84 -4.19 -8.55
CA VAL A 3 3.10 -3.47 -8.26
C VAL A 3 4.33 -4.27 -8.65
N GLY A 4 4.40 -5.56 -8.34
CA GLY A 4 5.54 -6.41 -8.71
C GLY A 4 5.64 -6.58 -10.22
N GLY A 5 6.78 -6.21 -10.81
CA GLY A 5 6.99 -6.16 -12.25
C GLY A 5 6.40 -4.91 -12.92
N SER A 6 6.14 -3.84 -12.16
CA SER A 6 5.55 -2.59 -12.63
C SER A 6 6.19 -1.39 -11.94
N ALA A 7 6.19 -0.22 -12.59
CA ALA A 7 6.70 1.03 -12.01
C ALA A 7 8.13 0.93 -11.40
N GLY A 8 9.01 0.14 -12.02
CA GLY A 8 10.39 -0.08 -11.54
C GLY A 8 10.52 -1.04 -10.35
N VAL A 9 9.42 -1.59 -9.84
CA VAL A 9 9.43 -2.61 -8.78
C VAL A 9 9.70 -3.98 -9.38
N PRO A 10 10.73 -4.72 -8.92
CA PRO A 10 11.03 -6.05 -9.41
C PRO A 10 9.89 -7.05 -9.19
N VAL A 11 9.84 -8.08 -10.04
CA VAL A 11 9.09 -9.30 -9.71
C VAL A 11 9.73 -9.92 -8.47
N GLY A 12 8.92 -10.31 -7.48
CA GLY A 12 9.42 -10.88 -6.22
C GLY A 12 9.75 -9.84 -5.13
N ALA A 13 9.43 -8.56 -5.34
CA ALA A 13 9.40 -7.59 -4.23
C ALA A 13 8.46 -8.09 -3.12
N THR A 14 8.91 -8.00 -1.87
CA THR A 14 8.19 -8.47 -0.68
C THR A 14 7.34 -7.39 -0.04
N ALA A 15 7.73 -6.13 -0.22
CA ALA A 15 6.98 -4.95 0.21
C ALA A 15 7.28 -3.76 -0.71
N VAL A 16 6.36 -2.79 -0.74
CA VAL A 16 6.53 -1.50 -1.42
C VAL A 16 6.36 -0.36 -0.42
N VAL A 17 7.13 0.71 -0.63
CA VAL A 17 6.96 1.99 0.06
C VAL A 17 6.06 2.85 -0.81
N LEU A 18 4.97 3.32 -0.22
CA LEU A 18 3.93 4.08 -0.88
C LEU A 18 3.79 5.46 -0.22
N ASN A 19 3.58 6.49 -1.02
CA ASN A 19 2.87 7.67 -0.56
C ASN A 19 1.38 7.46 -0.85
N LEU A 20 0.58 7.29 0.20
CA LEU A 20 -0.86 7.04 0.10
C LEU A 20 -1.61 8.33 0.42
N THR A 21 -2.24 8.93 -0.60
CA THR A 21 -2.96 10.20 -0.46
C THR A 21 -4.45 9.99 -0.67
N VAL A 22 -5.25 10.41 0.31
CA VAL A 22 -6.71 10.49 0.20
C VAL A 22 -7.09 11.90 -0.23
N THR A 23 -8.04 12.02 -1.15
CA THR A 23 -8.58 13.32 -1.57
C THR A 23 -10.06 13.23 -1.93
N ASN A 24 -10.74 14.38 -1.91
CA ASN A 24 -12.18 14.51 -2.16
C ASN A 24 -13.11 13.62 -1.31
N PRO A 25 -12.84 13.34 -0.01
CA PRO A 25 -13.76 12.56 0.80
C PRO A 25 -15.02 13.37 1.13
N THR A 26 -16.19 12.73 1.05
CA THR A 26 -17.47 13.32 1.47
C THR A 26 -17.90 12.89 2.88
N LEU A 27 -17.29 11.83 3.41
CA LEU A 27 -17.46 11.31 4.77
C LEU A 27 -16.09 11.10 5.43
N GLY A 28 -16.06 10.97 6.76
CA GLY A 28 -14.85 10.59 7.48
C GLY A 28 -14.55 9.09 7.34
N GLY A 29 -13.27 8.72 7.33
CA GLY A 29 -12.85 7.34 7.14
C GLY A 29 -11.34 7.12 7.20
N TYR A 30 -10.93 5.96 6.68
CA TYR A 30 -9.53 5.57 6.54
C TYR A 30 -9.36 4.50 5.45
N PRO A 31 -8.18 4.45 4.80
CA PRO A 31 -7.79 3.31 3.99
C PRO A 31 -6.91 2.30 4.74
N THR A 32 -6.88 1.08 4.22
CA THR A 32 -5.98 -0.02 4.63
C THR A 32 -5.32 -0.60 3.39
N ALA A 33 -4.00 -0.53 3.30
CA ALA A 33 -3.18 -1.21 2.31
C ALA A 33 -2.63 -2.51 2.91
N HIS A 34 -2.78 -3.63 2.19
CA HIS A 34 -2.29 -4.93 2.63
C HIS A 34 -1.90 -5.83 1.45
N ALA A 35 -1.24 -6.95 1.75
CA ALA A 35 -0.90 -7.96 0.75
C ALA A 35 -2.16 -8.50 0.09
N ASP A 36 -2.16 -8.55 -1.24
CA ASP A 36 -3.28 -9.15 -1.96
C ASP A 36 -3.36 -10.66 -1.68
N GLY A 37 -4.58 -11.20 -1.70
CA GLY A 37 -4.83 -12.61 -1.36
C GLY A 37 -4.76 -12.94 0.14
N THR A 38 -4.50 -11.98 1.03
CA THR A 38 -4.56 -12.19 2.49
C THR A 38 -5.83 -11.60 3.10
N ALA A 39 -6.19 -12.06 4.30
CA ALA A 39 -7.23 -11.40 5.09
C ALA A 39 -6.83 -9.95 5.37
N ARG A 40 -7.78 -9.02 5.22
CA ARG A 40 -7.55 -7.60 5.51
C ARG A 40 -7.33 -7.39 7.01
N PRO A 41 -6.21 -6.79 7.45
CA PRO A 41 -6.00 -6.46 8.85
C PRO A 41 -6.92 -5.31 9.30
N PRO A 42 -7.38 -5.29 10.56
CA PRO A 42 -8.24 -4.22 11.09
C PRO A 42 -7.40 -3.00 11.52
N VAL A 43 -6.67 -2.40 10.59
CA VAL A 43 -5.77 -1.26 10.84
C VAL A 43 -6.02 -0.14 9.84
N SER A 44 -5.73 1.11 10.21
CA SER A 44 -5.76 2.26 9.32
C SER A 44 -4.35 2.70 8.92
N ASN A 45 -4.20 3.25 7.72
CA ASN A 45 -2.96 3.92 7.30
C ASN A 45 -3.01 5.43 7.52
N VAL A 46 -4.13 6.09 7.20
CA VAL A 46 -4.35 7.52 7.43
C VAL A 46 -5.83 7.77 7.67
N ASN A 47 -6.16 8.55 8.71
CA ASN A 47 -7.54 8.91 8.98
C ASN A 47 -7.85 10.26 8.33
N PHE A 48 -9.04 10.40 7.75
CA PHE A 48 -9.48 11.61 7.07
C PHE A 48 -10.89 12.02 7.50
N ALA A 49 -11.17 13.30 7.38
CA ALA A 49 -12.49 13.92 7.53
C ALA A 49 -12.99 14.46 6.18
N PRO A 50 -14.28 14.81 6.04
CA PRO A 50 -14.83 15.38 4.82
C PRO A 50 -14.04 16.62 4.35
N GLY A 51 -13.80 16.71 3.04
CA GLY A 51 -13.09 17.82 2.40
C GLY A 51 -11.57 17.86 2.64
N GLN A 52 -10.99 16.85 3.30
CA GLN A 52 -9.55 16.79 3.52
C GLN A 52 -8.80 16.13 2.36
N THR A 53 -7.64 16.69 2.03
CA THR A 53 -6.58 15.98 1.30
C THR A 53 -5.45 15.70 2.27
N VAL A 54 -5.20 14.42 2.57
CA VAL A 54 -4.20 13.98 3.55
C VAL A 54 -3.43 12.79 3.04
N SER A 55 -2.14 12.72 3.39
CA SER A 55 -1.24 11.67 2.95
C SER A 55 -0.50 11.03 4.11
N ASN A 56 -0.10 9.76 3.94
CA ASN A 56 0.85 9.09 4.83
C ASN A 56 1.80 8.19 4.04
N ALA A 57 3.03 8.03 4.54
CA ALA A 57 3.99 7.06 4.04
C ALA A 57 3.63 5.67 4.57
N VAL A 58 3.50 4.69 3.67
CA VAL A 58 3.04 3.34 3.99
C VAL A 58 4.04 2.32 3.47
N ILE A 59 4.45 1.38 4.32
CA ILE A 59 5.13 0.16 3.87
C ILE A 59 4.06 -0.92 3.77
N ALA A 60 3.72 -1.32 2.55
CA ALA A 60 2.70 -2.33 2.30
C ALA A 60 3.34 -3.64 1.83
N PRO A 61 3.03 -4.79 2.46
CA PRO A 61 3.49 -6.07 1.96
C PRO A 61 2.84 -6.37 0.60
N VAL A 62 3.59 -7.02 -0.28
CA VAL A 62 3.12 -7.42 -1.61
C VAL A 62 2.65 -8.87 -1.56
N GLY A 63 1.45 -9.13 -2.08
CA GLY A 63 0.88 -10.47 -2.20
C GLY A 63 1.68 -11.35 -3.15
N ALA A 64 1.49 -12.67 -3.06
CA ALA A 64 2.21 -13.64 -3.90
C ALA A 64 1.97 -13.42 -5.41
N ASP A 65 0.87 -12.78 -5.79
CA ASP A 65 0.53 -12.40 -7.16
C ASP A 65 1.17 -11.06 -7.60
N GLY A 66 2.01 -10.46 -6.75
CA GLY A 66 2.69 -9.20 -6.98
C GLY A 66 1.79 -7.98 -6.81
N LYS A 67 0.66 -8.09 -6.10
CA LYS A 67 -0.30 -7.00 -5.90
C LYS A 67 -0.38 -6.54 -4.45
N VAL A 68 -0.82 -5.30 -4.28
CA VAL A 68 -1.29 -4.74 -3.01
C VAL A 68 -2.78 -4.50 -3.11
N SER A 69 -3.54 -4.91 -2.11
CA SER A 69 -4.96 -4.60 -1.98
C SER A 69 -5.15 -3.32 -1.17
N LEU A 70 -6.08 -2.48 -1.61
CA LEU A 70 -6.44 -1.24 -0.92
C LEU A 70 -7.93 -1.29 -0.60
N PHE A 71 -8.25 -1.10 0.67
CA PHE A 71 -9.60 -0.93 1.17
C PHE A 71 -9.78 0.51 1.67
N ALA A 72 -10.97 1.08 1.52
CA ALA A 72 -11.40 2.29 2.20
C ALA A 72 -12.78 2.07 2.80
N ASN A 73 -13.01 2.47 4.05
CA ASN A 73 -14.30 2.30 4.71
C ASN A 73 -15.31 3.43 4.40
N ALA A 74 -14.91 4.41 3.60
CA ALA A 74 -15.74 5.50 3.10
C ALA A 74 -15.37 5.79 1.64
N THR A 75 -16.34 6.20 0.83
CA THR A 75 -16.11 6.59 -0.56
C THR A 75 -15.21 7.82 -0.61
N THR A 76 -14.11 7.71 -1.35
CA THR A 76 -13.12 8.78 -1.52
C THR A 76 -12.27 8.49 -2.74
N ASP A 77 -11.57 9.50 -3.25
CA ASP A 77 -10.50 9.29 -4.23
C ASP A 77 -9.19 8.97 -3.49
N VAL A 78 -8.36 8.14 -4.11
CA VAL A 78 -7.04 7.78 -3.59
C VAL A 78 -6.00 7.87 -4.70
N VAL A 79 -4.90 8.55 -4.39
CA VAL A 79 -3.68 8.58 -5.21
C VAL A 79 -2.62 7.75 -4.49
N VAL A 80 -1.94 6.87 -5.24
CA VAL A 80 -0.91 5.99 -4.70
C VAL A 80 0.33 6.10 -5.54
N ASP A 81 1.42 6.56 -4.93
CA ASP A 81 2.73 6.65 -5.57
C ASP A 81 3.68 5.62 -4.95
N VAL A 82 4.42 4.89 -5.78
CA VAL A 82 5.48 3.99 -5.30
C VAL A 82 6.79 4.77 -5.22
N THR A 83 7.37 4.85 -4.02
CA THR A 83 8.62 5.57 -3.76
C THR A 83 9.80 4.65 -3.45
N GLY A 84 9.55 3.35 -3.30
CA GLY A 84 10.59 2.35 -3.05
C GLY A 84 10.01 0.95 -2.91
N TYR A 85 10.89 -0.04 -2.76
CA TYR A 85 10.52 -1.43 -2.55
C TYR A 85 11.55 -2.16 -1.69
N PHE A 86 11.13 -3.30 -1.15
CA PHE A 86 11.98 -4.26 -0.48
C PHE A 86 11.96 -5.59 -1.25
N THR A 87 13.09 -6.26 -1.28
CA THR A 87 13.21 -7.65 -1.75
C THR A 87 13.65 -8.53 -0.59
N ALA A 88 13.41 -9.84 -0.70
CA ALA A 88 14.03 -10.77 0.23
C ALA A 88 15.56 -10.61 0.15
N ALA A 89 16.23 -10.51 1.30
CA ALA A 89 17.66 -10.68 1.34
C ALA A 89 17.97 -12.14 1.00
N THR A 90 18.85 -12.38 0.03
CA THR A 90 19.50 -13.68 -0.05
C THR A 90 20.40 -13.76 1.16
N ALA A 91 20.09 -14.66 2.10
CA ALA A 91 21.04 -14.96 3.17
C ALA A 91 22.27 -15.58 2.51
N ASP A 92 23.39 -14.86 2.50
CA ASP A 92 24.67 -15.50 2.20
C ASP A 92 24.92 -16.53 3.29
N ALA A 93 24.88 -17.81 2.90
CA ALA A 93 25.39 -18.88 3.74
C ALA A 93 26.93 -18.77 3.77
N GLY A 94 27.45 -17.83 4.56
CA GLY A 94 28.87 -17.52 4.53
C GLY A 94 29.39 -16.74 5.73
N ARG A 95 29.57 -17.43 6.87
CA ARG A 95 30.87 -17.53 7.54
C ARG A 95 30.93 -18.70 8.50
#